data_AF-A0AAN4ZE75-F1
#
_entry.id   AF-A0AAN4ZE75-F1
#
_cell.length_a   1.000
_cell.length_b   1.000
_cell.length_c   1.000
_cell.angle_alpha   90.00
_cell.angle_beta   90.00
_cell.angle_gamma   90.00
#
_symmetry.space_group_name_H-M   'P 1'
#
loop_
_entity.id
_entity.type
_entity.pdbx_description
1 polymer ?
#
loop_
_entity_poly.entity_id
_entity_poly.type
_entity_poly.pdbx_seq_one_letter_code
_entity_poly.pdbx_strand_id
1 'polypeptide(L)'
;FSKMRRLVFAYGYCIVIICVSSPFAYAFINEKAWQPHVHAVVREIQEIPPDERVFAYASTSKEITENNNRTVIPFVLIGTLPSYAWSYGAFIVTTFLISRIISNFLAC
;
A
#
# COMPACT_ATOMS: atom_id res chain seq x y z
N PHE A 1 23.27 -2.34 23.70
CA PHE A 1 22.16 -1.49 23.22
C PHE A 1 21.01 -1.53 24.22
N SER A 2 20.44 -0.39 24.63
CA SER A 2 19.25 -0.38 25.50
C SER A 2 18.05 -0.99 24.77
N LYS A 3 17.11 -1.61 25.50
CA LYS A 3 15.88 -2.21 24.93
C LYS A 3 15.10 -1.19 24.09
N MET A 4 15.02 0.05 24.58
CA MET A 4 14.40 1.19 23.90
C MET A 4 15.06 1.49 22.54
N ARG A 5 16.40 1.54 22.47
CA ARG A 5 17.12 1.77 21.20
C ARG A 5 16.85 0.65 20.19
N ARG A 6 16.84 -0.61 20.62
CA ARG A 6 16.50 -1.75 19.74
C ARG A 6 15.09 -1.61 19.16
N LEU A 7 14.14 -1.18 19.97
CA LEU A 7 12.74 -1.00 19.55
C LEU A 7 12.62 0.16 18.55
N VAL A 8 13.29 1.29 18.82
CA VAL A 8 13.33 2.43 17.88
C VAL A 8 13.98 2.03 16.55
N PHE A 9 15.05 1.24 16.54
CA PHE A 9 15.63 0.74 15.29
C PHE A 9 14.72 -0.26 14.57
N ALA A 10 14.02 -1.13 15.31
CA ALA A 10 13.11 -2.11 14.73
C ALA A 10 11.87 -1.46 14.09
N TYR A 11 11.31 -0.42 14.72
CA TYR A 11 10.04 0.20 14.29
C TYR A 11 10.20 1.58 13.62
N GLY A 12 11.36 2.22 13.72
CA GLY A 12 11.61 3.53 13.11
C GLY A 12 11.44 3.50 11.60
N TYR A 13 11.79 2.37 10.97
CA TYR A 13 11.57 2.15 9.54
C TYR A 13 10.07 2.10 9.17
N CYS A 14 9.21 1.53 10.04
CA CYS A 14 7.76 1.54 9.82
C CYS A 14 7.21 2.98 9.78
N ILE A 15 7.71 3.86 10.66
CA ILE A 15 7.32 5.28 10.67
C ILE A 15 7.75 5.95 9.36
N VAL A 16 8.97 5.69 8.89
CA VAL A 16 9.46 6.23 7.59
C VAL A 16 8.56 5.77 6.44
N ILE A 17 8.20 4.47 6.38
CA ILE A 17 7.26 3.97 5.36
C ILE A 17 5.92 4.70 5.45
N ILE A 18 5.35 4.86 6.64
CA ILE A 18 4.05 5.53 6.83
C ILE A 18 4.14 6.98 6.31
N CYS A 19 5.19 7.72 6.65
CA CYS A 19 5.39 9.09 6.20
C CYS A 19 5.58 9.19 4.67
N VAL A 20 6.32 8.26 4.05
CA VAL A 20 6.54 8.24 2.61
C VAL A 20 5.28 7.79 1.85
N SER A 21 4.49 6.88 2.41
CA SER A 21 3.30 6.32 1.77
C SER A 21 2.04 7.19 1.93
N SER A 22 1.94 7.96 3.02
CA SER A 22 0.77 8.79 3.34
C SER A 22 0.33 9.75 2.22
N PRO A 23 1.23 10.47 1.51
CA PRO A 23 0.83 11.34 0.41
C PRO A 23 0.12 10.62 -0.73
N PHE A 24 0.34 9.31 -0.91
CA PHE A 24 -0.29 8.55 -1.98
C PHE A 24 -1.74 8.15 -1.68
N ALA A 25 -2.22 8.35 -0.44
CA ALA A 25 -3.64 8.18 -0.12
C ALA A 25 -4.54 9.11 -0.96
N TYR A 26 -4.03 10.31 -1.31
CA TYR A 26 -4.73 11.26 -2.18
C TYR A 26 -4.94 10.76 -3.61
N ALA A 27 -4.20 9.74 -4.07
CA ALA A 27 -4.40 9.14 -5.39
C ALA A 27 -5.73 8.37 -5.51
N PHE A 28 -6.31 7.93 -4.39
CA PHE A 28 -7.59 7.20 -4.34
C PHE A 28 -8.80 8.11 -4.09
N ILE A 29 -8.57 9.38 -3.78
CA ILE A 29 -9.63 10.36 -3.62
C ILE A 29 -9.91 10.94 -5.01
N ASN A 30 -11.00 10.44 -5.62
CA ASN A 30 -11.51 10.92 -6.89
C ASN A 30 -11.75 12.43 -6.85
N GLU A 31 -11.38 13.12 -7.92
CA GLU A 31 -11.87 14.48 -8.15
C GLU A 31 -13.39 14.50 -8.24
N LYS A 32 -14.02 15.60 -7.82
CA LYS A 32 -15.48 15.74 -7.84
C LYS A 32 -16.06 15.53 -9.25
N ALA A 33 -15.31 15.92 -10.27
CA ALA A 33 -15.69 15.73 -11.68
C ALA A 33 -15.66 14.25 -12.11
N TRP A 34 -14.81 13.43 -11.49
CA TRP A 34 -14.66 12.01 -11.82
C TRP A 34 -15.63 11.11 -11.05
N GLN A 35 -16.09 11.54 -9.87
CA GLN A 35 -16.99 10.76 -9.01
C GLN A 35 -18.25 10.22 -9.71
N PRO A 36 -18.98 10.99 -10.54
CA PRO A 36 -20.18 10.48 -11.21
C PRO A 36 -19.90 9.28 -12.13
N HIS A 37 -18.75 9.27 -12.81
CA HIS A 37 -18.35 8.15 -13.68
C HIS A 37 -18.11 6.88 -12.87
N VAL A 38 -17.42 7.00 -11.75
CA VAL A 38 -17.13 5.87 -10.86
C VAL A 38 -18.42 5.34 -10.23
N HIS A 39 -19.31 6.22 -9.79
CA HIS A 39 -20.60 5.83 -9.22
C HIS A 39 -21.50 5.14 -10.26
N ALA A 40 -21.50 5.61 -11.51
CA ALA A 40 -22.27 4.99 -12.59
C ALA A 40 -21.79 3.55 -12.87
N VAL A 41 -20.47 3.35 -12.99
CA VAL A 41 -19.88 2.02 -13.21
C VAL A 41 -20.18 1.08 -12.04
N VAL A 42 -20.01 1.54 -10.80
CA VAL A 42 -20.31 0.71 -9.62
C VAL A 42 -21.79 0.38 -9.54
N ARG A 43 -22.66 1.33 -9.85
CA ARG A 43 -24.10 1.12 -9.90
C ARG A 43 -24.49 0.06 -10.93
N GLU A 44 -23.91 0.11 -12.12
CA GLU A 44 -24.15 -0.86 -13.19
C GLU A 44 -23.69 -2.27 -12.77
N ILE A 45 -22.47 -2.40 -12.24
CA ILE A 45 -21.88 -3.70 -11.87
C ILE A 45 -22.59 -4.32 -10.67
N GLN A 46 -23.01 -3.51 -9.70
CA GLN A 46 -23.64 -3.97 -8.46
C GLN A 46 -25.18 -3.97 -8.55
N GLU A 47 -25.74 -3.66 -9.72
CA GLU A 47 -27.19 -3.60 -9.98
C GLU A 47 -27.94 -2.71 -8.96
N ILE A 48 -27.33 -1.59 -8.56
CA ILE A 48 -27.88 -0.73 -7.51
C ILE A 48 -29.04 0.12 -8.08
N PRO A 49 -30.21 0.15 -7.42
CA PRO A 49 -31.35 0.97 -7.83
C PRO A 49 -31.00 2.47 -7.94
N PRO A 50 -31.70 3.22 -8.83
CA PRO A 50 -31.36 4.61 -9.12
C PRO A 50 -31.54 5.57 -7.94
N ASP A 51 -32.44 5.23 -7.02
CA ASP A 51 -32.79 5.95 -5.80
C ASP A 51 -31.84 5.67 -4.62
N GLU A 52 -31.05 4.61 -4.71
CA GLU A 52 -30.11 4.24 -3.65
C GLU A 52 -28.78 5.02 -3.77
N ARG A 53 -28.26 5.47 -2.62
CA ARG A 53 -27.00 6.23 -2.57
C ARG A 53 -25.82 5.30 -2.82
N VAL A 54 -24.96 5.69 -3.76
CA VAL A 54 -23.70 5.01 -4.05
C VAL A 54 -22.54 5.87 -3.60
N PHE A 55 -21.61 5.29 -2.85
CA PHE A 55 -20.32 5.89 -2.50
C PHE A 55 -19.22 4.99 -3.02
N ALA A 56 -18.51 5.45 -4.04
CA ALA A 56 -17.43 4.68 -4.64
C ALA A 56 -16.17 5.50 -4.85
N TYR A 57 -15.04 4.87 -4.55
CA TYR A 57 -13.69 5.41 -4.74
C TYR A 57 -12.97 4.53 -5.76
N ALA A 58 -12.20 5.15 -6.64
CA ALA A 58 -11.43 4.43 -7.65
C ALA A 58 -10.12 5.16 -7.91
N SER A 59 -9.25 4.52 -8.67
CA SER A 59 -8.07 5.16 -9.25
C SER A 59 -7.91 4.65 -10.67
N THR A 60 -7.39 5.51 -11.54
CA THR A 60 -7.18 5.16 -12.95
C THR A 60 -5.76 4.59 -13.14
N SER A 61 -5.59 3.71 -14.12
CA SER A 61 -4.27 3.23 -14.55
C SER A 61 -3.61 4.16 -15.57
N LYS A 62 -4.41 5.02 -16.23
CA LYS A 62 -3.97 6.01 -17.21
C LYS A 62 -4.22 7.42 -16.68
N GLU A 63 -3.44 8.37 -17.18
CA GLU A 63 -3.68 9.80 -16.93
C GLU A 63 -4.97 10.23 -17.63
N ILE A 64 -5.89 10.79 -16.86
CA ILE A 64 -7.19 11.29 -17.31
C ILE A 64 -7.34 12.70 -16.77
N THR A 65 -7.61 13.66 -17.65
CA THR A 65 -7.69 15.10 -17.31
C THR A 65 -8.79 15.36 -16.29
N GLU A 66 -9.92 14.67 -16.42
CA GLU A 66 -11.10 14.72 -15.54
C GLU A 66 -10.80 14.25 -14.10
N ASN A 67 -9.75 13.43 -13.94
CA ASN A 67 -9.24 12.98 -12.64
C ASN A 67 -7.90 13.68 -12.29
N ASN A 68 -7.65 14.87 -12.84
CA ASN A 68 -6.44 15.67 -12.61
C ASN A 68 -5.14 14.89 -12.85
N ASN A 69 -5.12 14.02 -13.87
CA ASN A 69 -3.99 13.15 -14.21
C ASN A 69 -3.49 12.29 -13.03
N ARG A 70 -4.33 12.06 -12.01
CA ARG A 70 -4.02 11.15 -10.91
C ARG A 70 -4.08 9.72 -11.42
N THR A 71 -3.07 8.93 -11.10
CA THR A 71 -3.01 7.51 -11.44
C THR A 71 -2.63 6.68 -10.22
N VAL A 72 -2.94 5.38 -10.27
CA VAL A 72 -2.57 4.43 -9.21
C VAL A 72 -1.08 4.08 -9.24
N ILE A 73 -0.39 4.38 -10.35
CA ILE A 73 0.97 3.92 -10.61
C ILE A 73 1.98 4.44 -9.58
N PRO A 74 2.00 5.73 -9.20
CA PRO A 74 2.88 6.22 -8.14
C PRO A 74 2.63 5.54 -6.80
N PHE A 75 1.36 5.28 -6.45
CA PHE A 75 1.03 4.52 -5.23
C PHE A 75 1.59 3.09 -5.28
N VAL A 76 1.45 2.40 -6.42
CA VAL A 76 1.95 1.03 -6.58
C VAL A 76 3.47 1.00 -6.51
N LEU A 77 4.15 1.83 -7.30
CA LEU A 77 5.61 1.75 -7.44
C LEU A 77 6.37 2.38 -6.27
N ILE A 78 5.83 3.42 -5.63
CA ILE A 78 6.53 4.18 -4.58
C ILE A 78 5.96 3.87 -3.20
N GLY A 79 4.63 3.69 -3.09
CA GLY A 79 3.98 3.43 -1.81
C GLY A 79 4.05 1.96 -1.37
N THR A 80 3.72 1.04 -2.28
CA THR A 80 3.55 -0.39 -1.93
C THR A 80 4.72 -1.27 -2.33
N LEU A 81 5.32 -1.08 -3.50
CA LEU A 81 6.43 -1.92 -3.95
C LEU A 81 7.63 -1.91 -2.98
N PRO A 82 8.09 -0.77 -2.43
CA PRO A 82 9.20 -0.75 -1.49
C PRO A 82 8.88 -1.46 -0.17
N SER A 83 7.67 -1.26 0.36
CA SER A 83 7.25 -1.93 1.60
C SER A 83 7.12 -3.44 1.41
N TYR A 84 6.66 -3.88 0.24
CA TYR A 84 6.61 -5.29 -0.14
C TYR A 84 8.03 -5.88 -0.26
N ALA A 85 8.91 -5.26 -1.05
CA ALA A 85 10.28 -5.71 -1.24
C ALA A 85 11.04 -5.83 0.10
N TRP A 86 10.84 -4.87 1.00
CA TRP A 86 11.47 -4.89 2.31
C TRP A 86 10.95 -5.97 3.23
N SER A 87 9.62 -6.21 3.22
CA SER A 87 9.01 -7.28 4.01
C SER A 87 9.55 -8.65 3.61
N TYR A 88 9.67 -8.91 2.30
CA TYR A 88 10.28 -10.12 1.78
C TYR A 88 11.79 -10.19 2.08
N GLY A 89 12.51 -9.07 1.97
CA GLY A 89 13.92 -9.00 2.35
C GLY A 89 14.14 -9.36 3.83
N ALA A 90 13.35 -8.79 4.74
CA ALA A 90 13.41 -9.09 6.16
C ALA A 90 13.05 -10.56 6.45
N PHE A 91 12.03 -11.10 5.77
CA PHE A 91 11.65 -12.50 5.88
C PHE A 91 12.78 -13.44 5.45
N ILE A 92 13.42 -13.18 4.30
CA ILE A 92 14.54 -13.97 3.78
C ILE A 92 15.72 -13.94 4.75
N VAL A 93 16.12 -12.75 5.21
CA VAL A 93 17.24 -12.60 6.16
C VAL A 93 16.94 -13.35 7.46
N THR A 94 15.74 -13.20 8.00
CA THR A 94 15.32 -13.88 9.24
C THR A 94 15.34 -15.39 9.06
N THR A 95 14.79 -15.89 7.96
CA THR A 95 14.78 -17.32 7.61
C THR A 95 16.19 -17.88 7.50
N PHE A 96 17.09 -17.16 6.83
CA PHE A 96 18.49 -17.56 6.70
C PHE A 96 19.22 -17.61 8.04
N LEU A 97 19.02 -16.61 8.90
CA LEU A 97 19.64 -16.57 10.23
C LEU A 97 19.13 -17.71 11.13
N ILE A 98 17.83 -17.98 11.12
CA ILE A 98 17.24 -19.11 11.86
C ILE A 98 17.80 -20.44 11.33
N SER A 99 17.80 -20.63 10.01
CA SER A 99 18.34 -21.83 9.36
C SER A 99 19.79 -22.08 9.77
N ARG A 100 20.64 -21.04 9.74
CA ARG A 100 22.04 -21.13 10.18
C ARG A 100 22.19 -21.55 11.63
N ILE A 101 21.35 -21.02 12.53
CA ILE A 101 21.38 -21.39 13.96
C ILE A 101 20.97 -22.86 14.14
N ILE A 102 19.92 -23.30 13.45
CA ILE A 102 19.44 -24.69 13.50
C ILE A 102 20.52 -25.65 12.97
N SER A 103 21.12 -25.37 11.81
CA SER A 103 22.18 -26.20 11.25
C SER A 103 23.39 -26.32 12.17
N ASN A 104 23.81 -25.22 12.81
CA ASN A 104 24.90 -25.24 13.79
C ASN A 104 24.55 -26.03 15.04
N PHE A 105 23.29 -26.00 15.48
CA PHE A 105 22.82 -26.76 16.64
C PHE A 105 22.75 -28.26 16.36
N LEU A 106 22.36 -28.66 15.15
CA LEU A 106 22.30 -30.06 14.71
C LEU A 106 23.67 -30.67 14.38
N ALA A 107 24.69 -29.84 14.15
CA ALA A 107 26.06 -30.28 13.90
C ALA A 107 26.90 -30.49 15.18
N CYS A 108 26.31 -30.23 16.36
CA CYS A 108 26.92 -30.40 17.68
C CYS A 108 26.29 -31.59 18.41
#